data_AF-A0A7G6XCT0-F1
#
_entry.id   AF-A0A7G6XCT0-F1
#
_cell.length_a   1.000
_cell.length_b   1.000
_cell.length_c   1.000
_cell.angle_alpha   90.00
_cell.angle_beta   90.00
_cell.angle_gamma   90.00
#
_symmetry.space_group_name_H-M   'P 1'
#
loop_
_entity.id
_entity.type
_entity.pdbx_description
1 polymer ?
#
loop_
_entity_poly.entity_id
_entity_poly.type
_entity_poly.pdbx_seq_one_letter_code
_entity_poly.pdbx_strand_id
1 'polypeptide(L)'
;MSRIGSCRVFTRLAVMAGLWALVIAMTHSPASAGQRPVPDPGDRRAGVSRYFGGPQGFAIPTVPCDPAGPSASDGVMADQLNPQLHAKMAGYLNAYKMSCARAVTQAVKDRGLNPRAAAIAIATIIVESSMNNYAQAVDYTSLGLFQQQDWWGTREERLNPAHATNAFLDAMEQQYPGGSWNNEAIGEVCWHVQRPREDLRGLYAIEADDATLIANALWSGMSGGPRHPYASGRVVSGRSADGRLEAFAAGADGVYHSWQTAVNGDWSQWRFAGGPRNAQLAVAANADGRLELFALSDSTFDHMWQTAPSAGWSTWENFGGGGHRLAAGNNADGRIEVFASNTNGVFHRWQTAPSGGWAGWEGTGGGPADARLAVENAPDGRLEVFALSDATFEHLYQTGVNGGWSAWENFGGGGHAVTAGHNQDGRLEVFASNANGIFHRWQTSPTAWSEWTGTGGISNAELTTSRSVDGRVEVFAINAGAAKHAWQTGPNAAYSPWEDFGGGGTAVSAGNNADGRIEIFGTSHAGVYHRWQTGFTTWSEWGWLNGSGPAVN
;
A
#
# COMPACT_ATOMS: atom_id res chain seq x y z
N MET A 1 -30.08 -36.80 -68.49
CA MET A 1 -30.18 -35.77 -67.43
C MET A 1 -29.19 -36.17 -66.34
N SER A 2 -28.15 -35.45 -65.93
CA SER A 2 -27.53 -34.18 -66.31
C SER A 2 -26.08 -34.19 -65.80
N ARG A 3 -25.14 -33.82 -66.69
CA ARG A 3 -23.86 -33.09 -66.49
C ARG A 3 -22.83 -33.62 -65.46
N ILE A 4 -21.69 -34.18 -65.92
CA ILE A 4 -20.37 -33.52 -66.14
C ILE A 4 -19.74 -33.05 -64.81
N GLY A 5 -18.52 -33.38 -64.40
CA GLY A 5 -17.41 -34.11 -65.02
C GLY A 5 -16.09 -33.72 -64.33
N SER A 6 -15.16 -34.68 -64.30
CA SER A 6 -13.72 -34.53 -64.58
C SER A 6 -12.72 -33.97 -63.54
N CYS A 7 -11.71 -34.84 -63.31
CA CYS A 7 -10.25 -34.57 -63.25
C CYS A 7 -9.64 -33.91 -62.00
N ARG A 8 -8.43 -34.20 -61.51
CA ARG A 8 -7.27 -35.07 -61.85
C ARG A 8 -6.40 -35.17 -60.55
N VAL A 9 -5.94 -36.35 -60.13
CA VAL A 9 -4.56 -36.91 -60.14
C VAL A 9 -3.50 -36.28 -59.18
N PHE A 10 -2.68 -37.19 -58.59
CA PHE A 10 -1.34 -37.05 -57.95
C PHE A 10 -1.34 -36.85 -56.40
N THR A 11 -0.50 -37.48 -55.56
CA THR A 11 0.84 -38.09 -55.74
C THR A 11 1.17 -39.09 -54.61
N ARG A 12 2.09 -40.03 -54.89
CA ARG A 12 2.70 -41.05 -54.02
C ARG A 12 3.79 -40.51 -53.08
N LEU A 13 4.00 -41.23 -51.97
CA LEU A 13 5.18 -41.26 -51.10
C LEU A 13 6.44 -41.82 -51.81
N ALA A 14 7.62 -41.26 -51.49
CA ALA A 14 8.96 -41.90 -51.45
C ALA A 14 9.96 -40.93 -50.74
N VAL A 15 10.63 -41.24 -49.60
CA VAL A 15 11.88 -42.02 -49.36
C VAL A 15 13.14 -41.14 -49.10
N MET A 16 13.73 -41.33 -47.89
CA MET A 16 15.16 -41.35 -47.46
C MET A 16 16.07 -40.10 -47.43
N ALA A 17 16.78 -39.95 -46.28
CA ALA A 17 18.25 -39.81 -46.05
C ALA A 17 18.48 -39.13 -44.67
N GLY A 18 19.48 -39.38 -43.81
CA GLY A 18 20.70 -40.18 -43.82
C GLY A 18 21.79 -39.50 -42.94
N LEU A 19 22.15 -40.12 -41.80
CA LEU A 19 23.46 -40.23 -41.09
C LEU A 19 24.41 -39.03 -40.78
N TRP A 20 25.25 -39.28 -39.75
CA TRP A 20 26.50 -38.63 -39.22
C TRP A 20 26.33 -37.78 -37.94
N ALA A 21 27.22 -37.78 -36.92
CA ALA A 21 28.23 -38.70 -36.36
C ALA A 21 28.73 -38.09 -35.01
N LEU A 22 29.44 -38.91 -34.23
CA LEU A 22 29.85 -38.74 -32.84
C LEU A 22 31.30 -38.21 -32.69
N VAL A 23 31.64 -37.71 -31.49
CA VAL A 23 32.96 -37.70 -30.79
C VAL A 23 33.71 -36.36 -30.60
N ILE A 24 34.00 -36.12 -29.31
CA ILE A 24 34.76 -35.08 -28.60
C ILE A 24 36.27 -35.35 -28.65
N ALA A 25 37.12 -34.32 -28.68
CA ALA A 25 38.47 -34.38 -28.10
C ALA A 25 38.96 -32.98 -27.64
N MET A 26 39.35 -32.89 -26.36
CA MET A 26 40.14 -31.80 -25.76
C MET A 26 41.64 -32.15 -25.82
N THR A 27 42.54 -31.16 -26.03
CA THR A 27 43.86 -31.07 -25.36
C THR A 27 44.55 -29.69 -25.55
N HIS A 28 44.69 -28.94 -24.44
CA HIS A 28 45.80 -28.14 -23.87
C HIS A 28 46.68 -27.10 -24.64
N SER A 29 46.90 -25.97 -23.92
CA SER A 29 47.61 -24.68 -24.16
C SER A 29 49.17 -24.72 -24.12
N PRO A 30 49.91 -23.64 -24.52
CA PRO A 30 50.26 -22.47 -23.65
C PRO A 30 50.33 -21.12 -24.47
N ALA A 31 50.54 -19.89 -23.99
CA ALA A 31 51.15 -19.31 -22.80
C ALA A 31 50.55 -17.92 -22.48
N SER A 32 50.46 -17.60 -21.19
CA SER A 32 50.05 -16.29 -20.64
C SER A 32 51.25 -15.34 -20.49
N ALA A 33 51.04 -14.06 -20.80
CA ALA A 33 51.87 -12.95 -20.33
C ALA A 33 51.09 -12.10 -19.30
N GLY A 34 51.44 -12.32 -18.03
CA GLY A 34 51.40 -11.39 -16.88
C GLY A 34 50.19 -10.49 -16.65
N GLN A 35 49.22 -10.97 -15.86
CA GLN A 35 48.36 -10.08 -15.07
C GLN A 35 49.16 -9.50 -13.88
N ARG A 36 49.04 -8.19 -13.67
CA ARG A 36 49.41 -7.53 -12.41
C ARG A 36 48.62 -8.15 -11.24
N PRO A 37 49.14 -8.11 -10.00
CA PRO A 37 48.53 -8.84 -8.88
C PRO A 37 47.10 -8.34 -8.66
N VAL A 38 46.14 -9.26 -8.72
CA VAL A 38 44.79 -9.04 -8.20
C VAL A 38 44.94 -8.86 -6.69
N PRO A 39 44.45 -7.77 -6.07
CA PRO A 39 44.42 -7.65 -4.63
C PRO A 39 43.48 -8.72 -4.06
N ASP A 40 43.93 -9.37 -2.99
CA ASP A 40 43.23 -10.40 -2.22
C ASP A 40 41.74 -10.03 -1.99
N PRO A 41 40.77 -10.97 -2.05
CA PRO A 41 39.37 -10.69 -1.74
C PRO A 41 39.19 -10.69 -0.22
N GLY A 42 39.91 -9.80 0.43
CA GLY A 42 39.85 -9.50 1.84
C GLY A 42 39.83 -7.99 1.98
N ASP A 43 38.63 -7.46 2.19
CA ASP A 43 38.38 -6.10 2.67
C ASP A 43 38.41 -4.95 1.65
N ARG A 44 37.40 -4.92 0.76
CA ARG A 44 36.97 -3.66 0.10
C ARG A 44 36.25 -2.70 1.06
N ARG A 45 36.14 -3.00 2.37
CA ARG A 45 35.50 -2.12 3.37
C ARG A 45 36.50 -1.21 4.09
N ALA A 46 37.80 -1.41 3.92
CA ALA A 46 38.83 -0.65 4.64
C ALA A 46 39.22 0.72 4.04
N GLY A 47 38.74 1.07 2.84
CA GLY A 47 39.16 2.31 2.16
C GLY A 47 38.53 3.60 2.72
N VAL A 48 37.40 3.51 3.42
CA VAL A 48 36.56 4.69 3.71
C VAL A 48 36.77 5.28 5.10
N SER A 49 37.41 4.55 6.02
CA SER A 49 37.51 4.97 7.42
C SER A 49 38.68 5.91 7.73
N ARG A 50 39.68 6.04 6.85
CA ARG A 50 40.92 6.79 7.19
C ARG A 50 40.90 8.27 6.82
N TYR A 51 39.95 8.73 6.00
CA TYR A 51 39.93 10.13 5.56
C TYR A 51 39.09 11.07 6.44
N PHE A 52 38.26 10.54 7.35
CA PHE A 52 37.44 11.35 8.26
C PHE A 52 37.53 10.90 9.74
N GLY A 53 38.53 10.08 10.07
CA GLY A 53 38.84 9.74 11.46
C GLY A 53 39.57 10.88 12.14
N GLY A 54 38.86 11.68 12.94
CA GLY A 54 39.50 12.59 13.88
C GLY A 54 40.49 11.85 14.79
N PRO A 55 41.53 12.53 15.31
CA PRO A 55 42.54 11.88 16.13
C PRO A 55 41.89 11.37 17.44
N GLN A 56 42.18 10.11 17.75
CA GLN A 56 41.83 9.41 18.99
C GLN A 56 40.34 9.10 19.20
N GLY A 57 39.90 7.91 18.77
CA GLY A 57 38.98 7.00 19.49
C GLY A 57 37.63 7.50 20.06
N PHE A 58 37.28 8.76 19.91
CA PHE A 58 36.06 9.40 20.40
C PHE A 58 35.21 9.75 19.19
N ALA A 59 33.94 9.34 19.22
CA ALA A 59 32.98 9.69 18.19
C ALA A 59 32.88 11.23 18.10
N ILE A 60 32.99 11.78 16.89
CA ILE A 60 32.83 13.21 16.64
C ILE A 60 31.43 13.62 17.13
N PRO A 61 31.29 14.62 18.03
CA PRO A 61 29.99 15.00 18.56
C PRO A 61 29.03 15.38 17.43
N THR A 62 27.79 14.90 17.53
CA THR A 62 26.72 15.22 16.58
C THR A 62 25.63 16.06 17.24
N VAL A 63 24.92 16.83 16.43
CA VAL A 63 23.65 17.48 16.82
C VAL A 63 22.47 16.77 16.15
N PRO A 64 21.25 16.88 16.72
CA PRO A 64 20.04 16.39 16.07
C PRO A 64 19.82 17.05 14.71
N CYS A 65 19.37 16.27 13.72
CA CYS A 65 18.93 16.81 12.44
C CYS A 65 17.47 17.26 12.44
N ASP A 66 16.69 16.69 13.35
CA ASP A 66 15.34 17.08 13.66
C ASP A 66 15.34 17.53 15.14
N PRO A 67 14.80 18.71 15.49
CA PRO A 67 14.68 19.14 16.88
C PRO A 67 13.93 18.13 17.77
N ALA A 68 13.00 17.34 17.21
CA ALA A 68 12.29 16.27 17.90
C ALA A 68 13.11 14.98 18.03
N GLY A 69 14.28 14.92 17.39
CA GLY A 69 15.14 13.73 17.34
C GLY A 69 14.63 12.64 16.38
N PRO A 70 15.28 11.46 16.41
CA PRO A 70 14.87 10.33 15.58
C PRO A 70 13.51 9.74 16.00
N SER A 71 12.66 9.43 15.04
CA SER A 71 11.36 8.76 15.26
C SER A 71 11.47 7.23 15.19
N ALA A 72 10.45 6.52 15.66
CA ALA A 72 10.35 5.06 15.50
C ALA A 72 10.32 4.65 14.01
N SER A 73 9.66 5.45 13.17
CA SER A 73 9.61 5.26 11.71
C SER A 73 10.99 5.38 11.07
N ASP A 74 11.84 6.29 11.58
CA ASP A 74 13.24 6.41 11.12
C ASP A 74 14.03 5.12 11.45
N GLY A 75 13.74 4.48 12.57
CA GLY A 75 14.33 3.19 12.96
C GLY A 75 13.86 2.03 12.07
N VAL A 76 12.54 1.89 11.87
CA VAL A 76 11.97 0.86 10.98
C VAL A 76 12.48 1.02 9.54
N MET A 77 12.55 2.26 9.04
CA MET A 77 13.07 2.51 7.69
C MET A 77 14.56 2.15 7.59
N ALA A 78 15.36 2.43 8.62
CA ALA A 78 16.74 1.99 8.66
C ALA A 78 16.84 0.45 8.57
N ASP A 79 16.03 -0.27 9.35
CA ASP A 79 16.03 -1.74 9.37
C ASP A 79 15.59 -2.36 8.03
N GLN A 80 14.61 -1.74 7.35
CA GLN A 80 14.13 -2.19 6.05
C GLN A 80 15.11 -1.93 4.91
N LEU A 81 15.79 -0.78 4.93
CA LEU A 81 16.72 -0.39 3.87
C LEU A 81 18.09 -1.04 4.04
N ASN A 82 18.57 -1.25 5.27
CA ASN A 82 19.89 -1.83 5.53
C ASN A 82 20.23 -3.09 4.71
N PRO A 83 19.32 -4.09 4.55
CA PRO A 83 19.57 -5.28 3.73
C PRO A 83 19.60 -5.03 2.22
N GLN A 84 19.06 -3.91 1.76
CA GLN A 84 18.93 -3.55 0.34
C GLN A 84 20.09 -2.67 -0.15
N LEU A 85 20.82 -2.05 0.76
CA LEU A 85 21.97 -1.22 0.46
C LEU A 85 23.21 -2.07 0.15
N HIS A 86 24.07 -1.54 -0.70
CA HIS A 86 25.27 -2.25 -1.18
C HIS A 86 26.58 -1.48 -0.96
N ALA A 87 26.49 -0.20 -0.59
CA ALA A 87 27.61 0.71 -0.42
C ALA A 87 27.82 1.09 1.07
N LYS A 88 28.32 2.30 1.36
CA LYS A 88 28.85 2.69 2.68
C LYS A 88 27.81 2.60 3.80
N MET A 89 26.54 2.80 3.50
CA MET A 89 25.45 2.78 4.49
C MET A 89 24.85 1.39 4.74
N ALA A 90 25.23 0.36 3.99
CA ALA A 90 24.72 -1.00 4.16
C ALA A 90 25.03 -1.57 5.57
N GLY A 91 23.98 -1.82 6.36
CA GLY A 91 24.10 -2.27 7.75
C GLY A 91 24.50 -1.17 8.74
N TYR A 92 24.63 0.07 8.29
CA TYR A 92 25.05 1.22 9.10
C TYR A 92 24.00 2.33 9.16
N LEU A 93 22.83 2.18 8.51
CA LEU A 93 21.69 3.04 8.78
C LEU A 93 21.14 2.74 10.18
N ASN A 94 20.70 3.80 10.85
CA ASN A 94 19.97 3.75 12.11
C ASN A 94 18.99 4.91 12.15
N ALA A 95 18.13 4.95 13.16
CA ALA A 95 17.10 5.98 13.28
C ALA A 95 17.68 7.41 13.20
N TYR A 96 18.86 7.66 13.78
CA TYR A 96 19.50 8.97 13.72
C TYR A 96 19.91 9.38 12.31
N LYS A 97 20.58 8.49 11.56
CA LYS A 97 20.96 8.80 10.17
C LYS A 97 19.74 8.95 9.27
N MET A 98 18.70 8.17 9.52
CA MET A 98 17.44 8.28 8.78
C MET A 98 16.70 9.58 9.08
N SER A 99 16.73 10.09 10.32
CA SER A 99 16.15 11.41 10.62
C SER A 99 16.92 12.54 9.93
N CYS A 100 18.24 12.42 9.77
CA CYS A 100 19.04 13.34 8.97
C CYS A 100 18.72 13.29 7.48
N ALA A 101 18.60 12.09 6.91
CA ALA A 101 18.17 11.87 5.53
C ALA A 101 16.78 12.49 5.27
N ARG A 102 15.86 12.30 6.22
CA ARG A 102 14.49 12.83 6.18
C ARG A 102 14.49 14.36 6.17
N ALA A 103 15.29 15.00 7.04
CA ALA A 103 15.40 16.46 7.07
C ALA A 103 15.94 17.03 5.75
N VAL A 104 16.95 16.40 5.14
CA VAL A 104 17.48 16.78 3.83
C VAL A 104 16.43 16.60 2.73
N THR A 105 15.74 15.46 2.72
CA THR A 105 14.68 15.17 1.74
C THR A 105 13.53 16.17 1.85
N GLN A 106 13.14 16.55 3.07
CA GLN A 106 12.08 17.53 3.30
C GLN A 106 12.46 18.91 2.77
N ALA A 107 13.68 19.38 3.01
CA ALA A 107 14.15 20.66 2.49
C ALA A 107 14.13 20.69 0.94
N VAL A 108 14.44 19.57 0.29
CA VAL A 108 14.34 19.45 -1.17
C VAL A 108 12.87 19.51 -1.65
N LYS A 109 11.94 18.88 -0.92
CA LYS A 109 10.49 18.96 -1.18
C LYS A 109 9.95 20.38 -1.02
N ASP A 110 10.35 21.08 0.03
CA ASP A 110 9.91 22.45 0.33
C ASP A 110 10.36 23.45 -0.76
N ARG A 111 11.43 23.11 -1.47
CA ARG A 111 11.95 23.87 -2.63
C ARG A 111 11.24 23.52 -3.95
N GLY A 112 10.26 22.62 -3.94
CA GLY A 112 9.51 22.19 -5.13
C GLY A 112 10.31 21.37 -6.14
N LEU A 113 11.46 20.81 -5.72
CA LEU A 113 12.29 19.95 -6.57
C LEU A 113 11.78 18.51 -6.57
N ASN A 114 12.46 17.61 -7.29
CA ASN A 114 11.99 16.24 -7.55
C ASN A 114 12.84 15.18 -6.79
N PRO A 115 12.45 13.87 -6.79
CA PRO A 115 13.15 12.84 -6.02
C PRO A 115 14.63 12.69 -6.36
N ARG A 116 15.01 13.01 -7.59
CA ARG A 116 16.40 12.97 -8.03
C ARG A 116 17.24 14.03 -7.33
N ALA A 117 16.70 15.21 -7.05
CA ALA A 117 17.42 16.23 -6.26
C ALA A 117 17.69 15.75 -4.82
N ALA A 118 16.76 14.99 -4.22
CA ALA A 118 17.01 14.38 -2.91
C ALA A 118 18.04 13.26 -2.98
N ALA A 119 18.05 12.45 -4.03
CA ALA A 119 19.08 11.44 -4.24
C ALA A 119 20.47 12.07 -4.35
N ILE A 120 20.60 13.21 -5.04
CA ILE A 120 21.84 13.99 -5.14
C ILE A 120 22.29 14.53 -3.77
N ALA A 121 21.37 15.13 -3.02
CA ALA A 121 21.67 15.65 -1.68
C ALA A 121 22.04 14.52 -0.70
N ILE A 122 21.33 13.39 -0.76
CA ILE A 122 21.59 12.21 0.10
C ILE A 122 22.93 11.57 -0.23
N ALA A 123 23.25 11.38 -1.52
CA ALA A 123 24.55 10.87 -1.95
C ALA A 123 25.69 11.76 -1.41
N THR A 124 25.48 13.07 -1.43
CA THR A 124 26.43 14.03 -0.87
C THR A 124 26.65 13.80 0.63
N ILE A 125 25.60 13.80 1.46
CA ILE A 125 25.77 13.65 2.91
C ILE A 125 26.28 12.27 3.34
N ILE A 126 26.07 11.22 2.53
CA ILE A 126 26.65 9.89 2.77
C ILE A 126 28.18 9.95 2.63
N VAL A 127 28.67 10.60 1.57
CA VAL A 127 30.11 10.74 1.34
C VAL A 127 30.74 11.64 2.39
N GLU A 128 30.19 12.84 2.57
CA GLU A 128 30.79 13.90 3.39
C GLU A 128 30.79 13.58 4.89
N SER A 129 29.68 13.06 5.40
CA SER A 129 29.50 12.93 6.85
C SER A 129 29.06 11.54 7.29
N SER A 130 28.86 10.61 6.36
CA SER A 130 28.17 9.34 6.66
C SER A 130 26.79 9.59 7.29
N MET A 131 26.14 10.67 6.84
CA MET A 131 24.83 11.17 7.31
C MET A 131 24.82 11.62 8.78
N ASN A 132 25.96 12.11 9.30
CA ASN A 132 26.06 12.63 10.66
C ASN A 132 26.14 14.15 10.65
N ASN A 133 25.31 14.82 11.47
CA ASN A 133 25.38 16.27 11.59
C ASN A 133 26.45 16.66 12.63
N TYR A 134 27.71 16.68 12.20
CA TYR A 134 28.85 16.92 13.09
C TYR A 134 28.85 18.32 13.67
N ALA A 135 28.81 18.39 14.99
CA ALA A 135 28.81 19.62 15.78
C ALA A 135 30.21 20.24 15.86
N GLN A 136 31.27 19.47 15.63
CA GLN A 136 32.65 19.91 15.71
C GLN A 136 33.30 19.87 14.34
N ALA A 137 34.08 20.91 14.04
CA ALA A 137 34.85 20.95 12.81
C ALA A 137 36.04 20.00 12.96
N VAL A 138 36.11 19.02 12.05
CA VAL A 138 37.13 17.97 12.05
C VAL A 138 38.13 18.14 10.91
N ASP A 139 37.80 18.96 9.91
CA ASP A 139 38.70 19.41 8.86
C ASP A 139 38.45 20.90 8.57
N TYR A 140 39.44 21.76 8.85
CA TYR A 140 39.33 23.23 8.81
C TYR A 140 38.09 23.77 9.56
N THR A 141 37.17 24.44 8.85
CA THR A 141 35.92 24.98 9.40
C THR A 141 34.71 24.13 9.04
N SER A 142 34.87 22.99 8.36
CA SER A 142 33.77 22.15 7.86
C SER A 142 32.87 21.62 8.98
N LEU A 143 31.56 21.84 8.86
CA LEU A 143 30.56 21.45 9.84
C LEU A 143 29.33 20.81 9.17
N GLY A 144 28.59 20.06 9.98
CA GLY A 144 27.26 19.57 9.64
C GLY A 144 27.20 18.54 8.52
N LEU A 145 25.98 18.27 8.03
CA LEU A 145 25.69 17.13 7.14
C LEU A 145 26.48 17.14 5.82
N PHE A 146 26.67 18.33 5.24
CA PHE A 146 27.37 18.53 3.97
C PHE A 146 28.85 18.91 4.13
N GLN A 147 29.37 18.95 5.37
CA GLN A 147 30.74 19.38 5.69
C GLN A 147 31.08 20.77 5.08
N GLN A 148 30.12 21.69 5.12
CA GLN A 148 30.25 23.03 4.56
C GLN A 148 31.21 23.91 5.39
N GLN A 149 32.10 24.65 4.72
CA GLN A 149 33.03 25.61 5.32
C GLN A 149 32.32 26.94 5.66
N ASP A 150 32.96 27.80 6.45
CA ASP A 150 32.39 29.07 6.95
C ASP A 150 31.92 30.06 5.85
N TRP A 151 32.49 30.01 4.66
CA TRP A 151 32.00 30.81 3.52
C TRP A 151 30.63 30.37 2.98
N TRP A 152 30.11 29.20 3.38
CA TRP A 152 28.73 28.77 3.08
C TRP A 152 27.71 29.33 4.07
N GLY A 153 28.14 29.85 5.22
CA GLY A 153 27.24 30.40 6.23
C GLY A 153 27.82 30.37 7.64
N THR A 154 27.08 30.94 8.58
CA THR A 154 27.40 30.90 10.01
C THR A 154 27.39 29.47 10.55
N ARG A 155 27.92 29.27 11.76
CA ARG A 155 27.94 27.94 12.40
C ARG A 155 26.52 27.41 12.60
N GLU A 156 25.61 28.25 13.05
CA GLU A 156 24.21 27.91 13.30
C GLU A 156 23.51 27.49 12.02
N GLU A 157 23.75 28.20 10.93
CA GLU A 157 23.21 27.91 9.60
C GLU A 157 23.73 26.57 9.05
N ARG A 158 25.03 26.29 9.18
CA ARG A 158 25.63 25.05 8.67
C ARG A 158 25.29 23.82 9.50
N LEU A 159 24.91 23.99 10.76
CA LEU A 159 24.37 22.92 11.61
C LEU A 159 22.87 22.71 11.45
N ASN A 160 22.15 23.64 10.82
CA ASN A 160 20.74 23.50 10.51
C ASN A 160 20.56 22.74 9.18
N PRO A 161 20.00 21.51 9.19
CA PRO A 161 19.89 20.70 7.98
C PRO A 161 19.10 21.34 6.85
N ALA A 162 18.04 22.09 7.16
CA ALA A 162 17.24 22.74 6.14
C ALA A 162 18.02 23.87 5.46
N HIS A 163 18.71 24.71 6.24
CA HIS A 163 19.53 25.79 5.68
C HIS A 163 20.71 25.24 4.87
N ALA A 164 21.46 24.29 5.44
CA ALA A 164 22.61 23.68 4.76
C ALA A 164 22.21 22.98 3.45
N THR A 165 21.05 22.30 3.44
CA THR A 165 20.51 21.67 2.21
C THR A 165 20.14 22.71 1.17
N ASN A 166 19.46 23.80 1.57
CA ASN A 166 19.09 24.86 0.62
C ASN A 166 20.31 25.54 0.01
N ALA A 167 21.36 25.82 0.80
CA ALA A 167 22.60 26.37 0.29
C ALA A 167 23.26 25.43 -0.74
N PHE A 168 23.27 24.11 -0.47
CA PHE A 168 23.74 23.11 -1.43
C PHE A 168 22.91 23.12 -2.73
N LEU A 169 21.58 23.18 -2.63
CA LEU A 169 20.68 23.19 -3.79
C LEU A 169 20.81 24.49 -4.61
N ASP A 170 21.05 25.64 -3.96
CA ASP A 170 21.34 26.90 -4.64
C ASP A 170 22.61 26.78 -5.50
N ALA A 171 23.69 26.20 -4.95
CA ALA A 171 24.91 25.96 -5.69
C ALA A 171 24.72 24.94 -6.83
N MET A 172 23.89 23.91 -6.62
CA MET A 172 23.52 22.94 -7.66
C MET A 172 22.84 23.61 -8.85
N GLU A 173 21.84 24.46 -8.61
CA GLU A 173 21.13 25.13 -9.70
C GLU A 173 21.95 26.21 -10.41
N GLN A 174 22.87 26.87 -9.69
CA GLN A 174 23.83 27.80 -10.31
C GLN A 174 24.78 27.09 -11.27
N GLN A 175 25.25 25.88 -10.91
CA GLN A 175 26.13 25.05 -11.75
C GLN A 175 25.36 24.41 -12.92
N TYR A 176 24.10 24.05 -12.69
CA TYR A 176 23.24 23.35 -13.63
C TYR A 176 21.98 24.16 -13.94
N PRO A 177 22.10 25.29 -14.66
CA PRO A 177 20.97 26.14 -14.97
C PRO A 177 19.94 25.39 -15.83
N GLY A 178 18.67 25.80 -15.71
CA GLY A 178 17.56 25.19 -16.44
C GLY A 178 17.23 23.75 -16.00
N GLY A 179 17.70 23.31 -14.82
CA GLY A 179 17.42 21.97 -14.30
C GLY A 179 18.22 20.86 -14.97
N SER A 180 19.32 21.20 -15.65
CA SER A 180 20.15 20.26 -16.41
C SER A 180 20.79 19.15 -15.56
N TRP A 181 20.89 19.35 -14.25
CA TRP A 181 21.28 18.34 -13.26
C TRP A 181 20.38 17.09 -13.31
N ASN A 182 19.16 17.20 -13.84
CA ASN A 182 18.26 16.05 -14.00
C ASN A 182 18.79 14.99 -14.97
N ASN A 183 19.61 15.40 -15.93
CA ASN A 183 20.11 14.53 -17.00
C ASN A 183 21.56 14.09 -16.76
N GLU A 184 22.23 14.66 -15.75
CA GLU A 184 23.61 14.35 -15.42
C GLU A 184 23.69 13.24 -14.36
N ALA A 185 24.77 12.47 -14.36
CA ALA A 185 25.02 11.44 -13.36
C ALA A 185 25.07 12.05 -11.94
N ILE A 186 24.39 11.42 -10.98
CA ILE A 186 24.27 11.93 -9.60
C ILE A 186 25.64 12.26 -8.99
N GLY A 187 26.62 11.37 -9.18
CA GLY A 187 27.97 11.57 -8.65
C GLY A 187 28.70 12.78 -9.24
N GLU A 188 28.47 13.07 -10.52
CA GLU A 188 29.05 14.23 -11.21
C GLU A 188 28.40 15.53 -10.72
N VAL A 189 27.09 15.54 -10.49
CA VAL A 189 26.41 16.69 -9.89
C VAL A 189 26.96 16.97 -8.47
N CYS A 190 27.07 15.94 -7.64
CA CYS A 190 27.61 16.08 -6.28
C CYS A 190 29.04 16.64 -6.30
N TRP A 191 29.91 16.09 -7.16
CA TRP A 191 31.30 16.53 -7.27
C TRP A 191 31.43 17.99 -7.74
N HIS A 192 30.66 18.42 -8.75
CA HIS A 192 30.71 19.81 -9.21
C HIS A 192 30.25 20.79 -8.13
N VAL A 193 29.24 20.43 -7.33
CA VAL A 193 28.73 21.31 -6.26
C VAL A 193 29.70 21.38 -5.08
N GLN A 194 30.20 20.24 -4.60
CA GLN A 194 31.08 20.19 -3.43
C GLN A 194 32.53 20.54 -3.74
N ARG A 195 32.97 20.35 -5.00
CA ARG A 195 34.33 20.59 -5.51
C ARG A 195 35.44 20.00 -4.62
N PRO A 196 35.35 18.72 -4.22
CA PRO A 196 36.47 18.09 -3.51
C PRO A 196 37.66 17.89 -4.47
N ARG A 197 38.78 17.43 -3.94
CA ARG A 197 39.97 17.11 -4.74
C ARG A 197 39.64 16.09 -5.86
N GLU A 198 40.31 16.21 -7.01
CA GLU A 198 40.03 15.40 -8.21
C GLU A 198 40.12 13.88 -7.95
N ASP A 199 41.01 13.45 -7.06
CA ASP A 199 41.17 12.03 -6.67
C ASP A 199 39.93 11.43 -5.99
N LEU A 200 38.97 12.26 -5.56
CA LEU A 200 37.75 11.84 -4.86
C LEU A 200 36.50 11.83 -5.75
N ARG A 201 36.60 12.21 -7.03
CA ARG A 201 35.46 12.37 -7.95
C ARG A 201 34.53 11.16 -8.03
N GLY A 202 35.08 9.94 -7.99
CA GLY A 202 34.30 8.72 -8.09
C GLY A 202 33.50 8.34 -6.84
N LEU A 203 33.71 8.98 -5.69
CA LEU A 203 33.14 8.53 -4.41
C LEU A 203 31.61 8.72 -4.34
N TYR A 204 31.07 9.82 -4.86
CA TYR A 204 29.62 10.03 -4.87
C TYR A 204 28.90 9.08 -5.83
N ALA A 205 29.56 8.67 -6.92
CA ALA A 205 28.99 7.73 -7.87
C ALA A 205 28.78 6.33 -7.26
N ILE A 206 29.65 5.91 -6.34
CA ILE A 206 29.50 4.64 -5.60
C ILE A 206 28.23 4.64 -4.75
N GLU A 207 27.90 5.78 -4.16
CA GLU A 207 26.75 5.92 -3.26
C GLU A 207 25.45 6.29 -3.99
N ALA A 208 25.50 6.56 -5.31
CA ALA A 208 24.37 7.14 -6.04
C ALA A 208 23.12 6.23 -6.08
N ASP A 209 23.29 4.92 -6.25
CA ASP A 209 22.18 3.97 -6.30
C ASP A 209 21.55 3.79 -4.91
N ASP A 210 22.38 3.61 -3.87
CA ASP A 210 21.95 3.53 -2.47
C ASP A 210 21.27 4.82 -2.01
N ALA A 211 21.81 5.98 -2.38
CA ALA A 211 21.22 7.27 -2.12
C ALA A 211 19.89 7.46 -2.85
N THR A 212 19.76 6.93 -4.07
CA THR A 212 18.50 6.92 -4.81
C THR A 212 17.46 6.03 -4.12
N LEU A 213 17.88 4.89 -3.57
CA LEU A 213 17.00 4.00 -2.81
C LEU A 213 16.51 4.66 -1.50
N ILE A 214 17.42 5.27 -0.74
CA ILE A 214 17.09 6.03 0.48
C ILE A 214 16.21 7.24 0.13
N ALA A 215 16.58 8.01 -0.90
CA ALA A 215 15.82 9.16 -1.35
C ALA A 215 14.44 8.76 -1.81
N ASN A 216 14.27 7.70 -2.60
CA ASN A 216 12.95 7.23 -3.03
C ASN A 216 12.10 6.78 -1.83
N ALA A 217 12.68 6.09 -0.85
CA ALA A 217 11.99 5.70 0.38
C ALA A 217 11.49 6.91 1.20
N LEU A 218 12.28 7.99 1.25
CA LEU A 218 11.96 9.24 1.97
C LEU A 218 11.14 10.24 1.13
N TRP A 219 11.26 10.16 -0.18
CA TRP A 219 10.57 11.01 -1.15
C TRP A 219 9.13 10.56 -1.31
N SER A 220 8.95 9.25 -1.47
CA SER A 220 7.68 8.58 -1.21
C SER A 220 7.31 8.60 0.28
N GLY A 221 8.25 9.03 1.14
CA GLY A 221 8.11 9.12 2.59
C GLY A 221 6.77 9.72 2.91
N MET A 222 6.00 8.98 3.70
CA MET A 222 4.57 9.21 4.00
C MET A 222 4.23 10.69 3.76
N SER A 223 3.49 10.97 2.69
CA SER A 223 2.73 12.21 2.60
C SER A 223 2.03 12.40 3.95
N GLY A 224 2.25 13.55 4.59
CA GLY A 224 1.77 13.86 5.93
C GLY A 224 0.27 13.61 6.07
N GLY A 225 -0.10 13.02 7.21
CA GLY A 225 -1.35 12.29 7.42
C GLY A 225 -1.01 10.81 7.57
N PRO A 226 -1.72 10.00 8.39
CA PRO A 226 -1.49 8.56 8.37
C PRO A 226 -1.53 8.11 6.89
N ARG A 227 -0.59 7.27 6.42
CA ARG A 227 -0.95 6.36 5.34
C ARG A 227 -2.02 5.50 5.97
N HIS A 228 -3.24 5.97 5.81
CA HIS A 228 -4.39 5.26 6.26
C HIS A 228 -4.28 3.87 5.64
N PRO A 229 -4.11 2.82 6.48
CA PRO A 229 -4.45 1.49 6.07
C PRO A 229 -5.83 1.53 5.43
N TYR A 230 -5.99 0.56 4.57
CA TYR A 230 -6.90 0.73 3.49
C TYR A 230 -8.28 0.16 3.80
N ALA A 231 -9.35 0.95 3.63
CA ALA A 231 -10.73 0.47 3.57
C ALA A 231 -11.37 0.89 2.25
N SER A 232 -11.73 0.03 1.27
CA SER A 232 -11.66 -1.42 1.04
C SER A 232 -10.49 -2.25 1.59
N GLY A 233 -10.78 -3.48 1.99
CA GLY A 233 -9.81 -4.35 2.67
C GLY A 233 -8.77 -4.98 1.76
N ARG A 234 -7.58 -5.21 2.32
CA ARG A 234 -6.62 -6.21 1.79
C ARG A 234 -7.02 -7.65 2.17
N VAL A 235 -8.08 -7.80 2.96
CA VAL A 235 -8.82 -9.02 3.19
C VAL A 235 -10.31 -8.74 3.01
N VAL A 236 -11.02 -9.62 2.33
CA VAL A 236 -12.49 -9.58 2.20
C VAL A 236 -13.05 -10.98 2.32
N SER A 237 -14.31 -11.10 2.73
CA SER A 237 -15.03 -12.37 2.73
C SER A 237 -16.37 -12.26 2.00
N GLY A 238 -16.81 -13.35 1.39
CA GLY A 238 -18.09 -13.47 0.70
C GLY A 238 -18.72 -14.82 0.98
N ARG A 239 -20.05 -14.89 1.00
CA ARG A 239 -20.79 -16.16 1.18
C ARG A 239 -21.22 -16.70 -0.18
N SER A 240 -20.70 -17.87 -0.52
CA SER A 240 -21.11 -18.61 -1.72
C SER A 240 -22.59 -19.01 -1.62
N ALA A 241 -23.22 -19.27 -2.78
CA ALA A 241 -24.64 -19.62 -2.85
C ALA A 241 -25.01 -20.88 -2.05
N ASP A 242 -24.05 -21.77 -1.80
CA ASP A 242 -24.22 -22.97 -0.95
C ASP A 242 -24.11 -22.69 0.56
N GLY A 243 -23.86 -21.44 0.96
CA GLY A 243 -23.77 -21.02 2.36
C GLY A 243 -22.37 -21.06 2.96
N ARG A 244 -21.35 -21.55 2.24
CA ARG A 244 -19.96 -21.53 2.70
C ARG A 244 -19.37 -20.13 2.58
N LEU A 245 -18.53 -19.73 3.55
CA LEU A 245 -17.72 -18.52 3.41
C LEU A 245 -16.46 -18.78 2.58
N GLU A 246 -16.09 -17.78 1.79
CA GLU A 246 -14.85 -17.67 1.03
C GLU A 246 -14.14 -16.37 1.47
N ALA A 247 -12.83 -16.44 1.69
CA ALA A 247 -11.98 -15.35 2.15
C ALA A 247 -10.84 -15.13 1.14
N PHE A 248 -10.62 -13.87 0.80
CA PHE A 248 -9.59 -13.43 -0.14
C PHE A 248 -8.65 -12.46 0.56
N ALA A 249 -7.36 -12.60 0.34
CA ALA A 249 -6.36 -11.68 0.86
C ALA A 249 -5.31 -11.33 -0.20
N ALA A 250 -4.93 -10.06 -0.28
CA ALA A 250 -3.94 -9.58 -1.24
C ALA A 250 -2.59 -9.31 -0.56
N GLY A 251 -1.60 -10.11 -0.91
CA GLY A 251 -0.21 -9.97 -0.48
C GLY A 251 0.66 -9.23 -1.49
N ALA A 252 1.96 -9.18 -1.20
CA ALA A 252 2.96 -8.51 -2.06
C ALA A 252 3.13 -9.16 -3.45
N ASP A 253 2.71 -10.40 -3.61
CA ASP A 253 2.87 -11.24 -4.80
C ASP A 253 1.56 -11.52 -5.53
N GLY A 254 0.40 -11.24 -4.92
CA GLY A 254 -0.91 -11.32 -5.56
C GLY A 254 -2.02 -11.68 -4.56
N VAL A 255 -3.14 -12.15 -5.10
CA VAL A 255 -4.33 -12.52 -4.34
C VAL A 255 -4.29 -14.00 -3.97
N TYR A 256 -4.68 -14.29 -2.75
CA TYR A 256 -4.86 -15.63 -2.20
C TYR A 256 -6.31 -15.86 -1.81
N HIS A 257 -6.75 -17.11 -1.92
CA HIS A 257 -8.11 -17.54 -1.63
C HIS A 257 -8.11 -18.73 -0.65
N SER A 258 -8.97 -18.66 0.37
CA SER A 258 -9.30 -19.76 1.27
C SER A 258 -10.83 -19.84 1.41
N TRP A 259 -11.39 -21.04 1.56
CA TRP A 259 -12.83 -21.23 1.68
C TRP A 259 -13.17 -22.29 2.72
N GLN A 260 -14.35 -22.19 3.33
CA GLN A 260 -14.85 -23.26 4.18
C GLN A 260 -15.10 -24.53 3.35
N THR A 261 -14.67 -25.70 3.83
CA THR A 261 -14.86 -26.99 3.12
C THR A 261 -16.26 -27.57 3.30
N ALA A 262 -17.02 -27.07 4.28
CA ALA A 262 -18.42 -27.36 4.52
C ALA A 262 -19.08 -26.11 5.12
N VAL A 263 -20.40 -26.00 5.03
CA VAL A 263 -21.14 -24.86 5.63
C VAL A 263 -20.85 -24.80 7.13
N ASN A 264 -20.40 -23.63 7.61
CA ASN A 264 -20.00 -23.38 9.01
C ASN A 264 -18.84 -24.27 9.50
N GLY A 265 -18.06 -24.87 8.59
CA GLY A 265 -17.01 -25.84 8.89
C GLY A 265 -15.60 -25.28 8.82
N ASP A 266 -14.64 -26.20 8.77
CA ASP A 266 -13.21 -25.90 8.65
C ASP A 266 -12.87 -25.18 7.34
N TRP A 267 -11.74 -24.47 7.35
CA TRP A 267 -11.22 -23.75 6.18
C TRP A 267 -10.25 -24.61 5.37
N SER A 268 -10.20 -24.39 4.06
CA SER A 268 -9.17 -24.93 3.18
C SER A 268 -7.81 -24.31 3.51
N GLN A 269 -6.74 -24.90 2.97
CA GLN A 269 -5.46 -24.18 2.90
C GLN A 269 -5.60 -22.99 1.94
N TRP A 270 -4.82 -21.95 2.19
CA TRP A 270 -4.68 -20.83 1.25
C TRP A 270 -4.13 -21.29 -0.09
N ARG A 271 -4.73 -20.79 -1.17
CA ARG A 271 -4.26 -21.01 -2.54
C ARG A 271 -3.97 -19.67 -3.21
N PHE A 272 -2.86 -19.61 -3.94
CA PHE A 272 -2.54 -18.47 -4.78
C PHE A 272 -3.53 -18.41 -5.96
N ALA A 273 -4.24 -17.29 -6.08
CA ALA A 273 -5.22 -17.03 -7.13
C ALA A 273 -4.65 -16.18 -8.27
N GLY A 274 -3.41 -15.70 -8.17
CA GLY A 274 -2.81 -14.78 -9.14
C GLY A 274 -3.28 -13.34 -8.92
N GLY A 275 -3.45 -12.58 -10.01
CA GLY A 275 -4.03 -11.25 -9.96
C GLY A 275 -3.10 -10.15 -9.46
N PRO A 276 -3.64 -8.94 -9.23
CA PRO A 276 -2.84 -7.77 -8.89
C PRO A 276 -2.18 -7.88 -7.52
N ARG A 277 -0.94 -7.40 -7.42
CA ARG A 277 -0.15 -7.35 -6.19
C ARG A 277 -0.62 -6.22 -5.30
N ASN A 278 -0.55 -6.42 -3.98
CA ASN A 278 -0.91 -5.40 -2.98
C ASN A 278 -2.31 -4.80 -3.20
N ALA A 279 -3.21 -5.58 -3.80
CA ALA A 279 -4.51 -5.08 -4.21
C ALA A 279 -5.41 -4.74 -3.03
N GLN A 280 -6.21 -3.71 -3.23
CA GLN A 280 -7.46 -3.50 -2.55
C GLN A 280 -8.48 -4.47 -3.13
N LEU A 281 -9.28 -5.10 -2.26
CA LEU A 281 -10.27 -6.08 -2.66
C LEU A 281 -11.68 -5.62 -2.33
N ALA A 282 -12.61 -5.97 -3.21
CA ALA A 282 -14.04 -6.01 -2.93
C ALA A 282 -14.64 -7.26 -3.54
N VAL A 283 -15.65 -7.84 -2.88
CA VAL A 283 -16.38 -9.00 -3.38
C VAL A 283 -17.87 -8.70 -3.36
N ALA A 284 -18.57 -9.08 -4.42
CA ALA A 284 -20.02 -8.96 -4.51
C ALA A 284 -20.63 -10.25 -5.09
N ALA A 285 -21.90 -10.50 -4.79
CA ALA A 285 -22.64 -11.59 -5.36
C ALA A 285 -23.39 -11.13 -6.62
N ASN A 286 -23.26 -11.88 -7.70
CA ASN A 286 -24.12 -11.73 -8.87
C ASN A 286 -25.55 -12.16 -8.54
N ALA A 287 -26.53 -11.66 -9.28
CA ALA A 287 -27.94 -12.03 -9.13
C ALA A 287 -28.19 -13.55 -9.34
N ASP A 288 -27.32 -14.23 -10.08
CA ASP A 288 -27.35 -15.67 -10.31
C ASP A 288 -26.69 -16.51 -9.19
N GLY A 289 -26.14 -15.87 -8.16
CA GLY A 289 -25.49 -16.51 -7.01
C GLY A 289 -23.99 -16.78 -7.16
N ARG A 290 -23.36 -16.36 -8.27
CA ARG A 290 -21.89 -16.42 -8.43
C ARG A 290 -21.22 -15.27 -7.67
N LEU A 291 -20.17 -15.55 -6.91
CA LEU A 291 -19.30 -14.50 -6.39
C LEU A 291 -18.42 -13.89 -7.49
N GLU A 292 -18.14 -12.60 -7.37
CA GLU A 292 -17.22 -11.86 -8.22
C GLU A 292 -16.31 -10.98 -7.38
N LEU A 293 -15.01 -11.10 -7.60
CA LEU A 293 -13.93 -10.47 -6.86
C LEU A 293 -13.29 -9.39 -7.74
N PHE A 294 -13.14 -8.21 -7.16
CA PHE A 294 -12.56 -7.03 -7.76
C PHE A 294 -11.25 -6.71 -7.04
N ALA A 295 -10.17 -6.54 -7.79
CA ALA A 295 -8.83 -6.29 -7.26
C ALA A 295 -8.22 -5.05 -7.91
N LEU A 296 -8.00 -4.01 -7.09
CA LEU A 296 -7.45 -2.73 -7.51
C LEU A 296 -6.07 -2.52 -6.88
N SER A 297 -5.06 -2.35 -7.73
CA SER A 297 -3.70 -2.01 -7.34
C SER A 297 -3.30 -0.65 -7.92
N ASP A 298 -2.12 -0.16 -7.56
CA ASP A 298 -1.57 1.09 -8.12
C ASP A 298 -1.42 1.05 -9.65
N SER A 299 -1.31 -0.14 -10.25
CA SER A 299 -1.04 -0.30 -11.69
C SER A 299 -2.19 -0.89 -12.51
N THR A 300 -3.10 -1.63 -11.89
CA THR A 300 -4.20 -2.30 -12.62
C THR A 300 -5.43 -2.47 -11.75
N PHE A 301 -6.59 -2.46 -12.40
CA PHE A 301 -7.85 -2.90 -11.84
C PHE A 301 -8.29 -4.14 -12.62
N ASP A 302 -8.29 -5.31 -11.97
CA ASP A 302 -8.73 -6.57 -12.56
C ASP A 302 -9.88 -7.18 -11.75
N HIS A 303 -10.63 -8.10 -12.36
CA HIS A 303 -11.68 -8.88 -11.69
C HIS A 303 -11.66 -10.35 -12.11
N MET A 304 -12.25 -11.21 -11.28
CA MET A 304 -12.49 -12.62 -11.56
C MET A 304 -13.81 -13.06 -10.92
N TRP A 305 -14.46 -14.10 -11.44
CA TRP A 305 -15.77 -14.55 -10.96
C TRP A 305 -15.87 -16.07 -10.89
N GLN A 306 -16.74 -16.58 -10.04
CA GLN A 306 -17.13 -17.99 -10.08
C GLN A 306 -17.81 -18.29 -11.42
N THR A 307 -17.46 -19.39 -12.08
CA THR A 307 -18.02 -19.77 -13.41
C THR A 307 -19.43 -20.37 -13.34
N ALA A 308 -19.83 -20.81 -12.15
CA ALA A 308 -21.18 -21.22 -11.77
C ALA A 308 -21.31 -21.02 -10.25
N PRO A 309 -22.53 -20.94 -9.68
CA PRO A 309 -22.69 -20.69 -8.25
C PRO A 309 -21.90 -21.71 -7.41
N SER A 310 -21.04 -21.23 -6.50
CA SER A 310 -20.19 -22.06 -5.63
C SER A 310 -19.22 -23.00 -6.38
N ALA A 311 -18.87 -22.69 -7.64
CA ALA A 311 -17.96 -23.49 -8.46
C ALA A 311 -16.54 -22.88 -8.50
N GLY A 312 -15.71 -23.35 -9.45
CA GLY A 312 -14.40 -22.78 -9.72
C GLY A 312 -14.47 -21.34 -10.23
N TRP A 313 -13.32 -20.68 -10.26
CA TRP A 313 -13.18 -19.28 -10.65
C TRP A 313 -12.64 -19.13 -12.08
N SER A 314 -13.00 -18.03 -12.75
CA SER A 314 -12.46 -17.61 -14.03
C SER A 314 -10.97 -17.25 -13.91
N THR A 315 -10.32 -17.02 -15.05
CA THR A 315 -9.09 -16.24 -15.08
C THR A 315 -9.37 -14.77 -14.75
N TRP A 316 -8.33 -14.03 -14.36
CA TRP A 316 -8.41 -12.57 -14.20
C TRP A 316 -8.63 -11.90 -15.56
N GLU A 317 -9.52 -10.91 -15.57
CA GLU A 317 -9.73 -10.03 -16.70
C GLU A 317 -9.48 -8.57 -16.30
N ASN A 318 -8.98 -7.76 -17.23
CA ASN A 318 -8.78 -6.35 -16.98
C ASN A 318 -10.14 -5.65 -16.86
N PHE A 319 -10.28 -4.90 -15.79
CA PHE A 319 -11.50 -4.18 -15.43
C PHE A 319 -11.38 -2.66 -15.57
N GLY A 320 -10.26 -2.17 -16.11
CA GLY A 320 -9.98 -0.76 -16.33
C GLY A 320 -8.66 -0.30 -15.72
N GLY A 321 -8.50 1.01 -15.58
CA GLY A 321 -7.28 1.64 -15.07
C GLY A 321 -7.53 2.49 -13.83
N GLY A 322 -6.65 2.31 -12.84
CA GLY A 322 -6.23 3.31 -11.85
C GLY A 322 -7.27 3.84 -10.85
N GLY A 323 -7.09 3.43 -9.60
CA GLY A 323 -7.70 3.99 -8.40
C GLY A 323 -6.97 3.49 -7.16
N HIS A 324 -7.26 4.06 -6.01
CA HIS A 324 -6.57 3.74 -4.75
C HIS A 324 -7.46 3.01 -3.75
N ARG A 325 -8.77 3.01 -3.99
CA ARG A 325 -9.84 2.54 -3.12
C ARG A 325 -10.98 2.02 -3.98
N LEU A 326 -11.66 0.96 -3.55
CA LEU A 326 -12.86 0.49 -4.22
C LEU A 326 -13.96 0.12 -3.23
N ALA A 327 -15.19 0.04 -3.71
CA ALA A 327 -16.30 -0.62 -3.03
C ALA A 327 -17.22 -1.24 -4.09
N ALA A 328 -17.85 -2.37 -3.78
CA ALA A 328 -18.80 -3.01 -4.67
C ALA A 328 -20.11 -3.25 -3.92
N GLY A 329 -21.23 -2.96 -4.58
CA GLY A 329 -22.57 -3.13 -4.04
C GLY A 329 -23.53 -3.63 -5.11
N ASN A 330 -24.72 -4.03 -4.69
CA ASN A 330 -25.76 -4.51 -5.59
C ASN A 330 -26.88 -3.48 -5.68
N ASN A 331 -27.24 -3.11 -6.90
CA ASN A 331 -28.50 -2.44 -7.18
C ASN A 331 -29.68 -3.33 -6.76
N ALA A 332 -30.86 -2.74 -6.53
CA ALA A 332 -32.05 -3.50 -6.13
C ALA A 332 -32.51 -4.52 -7.18
N ASP A 333 -32.14 -4.32 -8.46
CA ASP A 333 -32.38 -5.27 -9.55
C ASP A 333 -31.33 -6.40 -9.64
N GLY A 334 -30.35 -6.43 -8.73
CA GLY A 334 -29.31 -7.45 -8.66
C GLY A 334 -28.07 -7.17 -9.52
N ARG A 335 -28.02 -6.05 -10.25
CA ARG A 335 -26.80 -5.62 -10.97
C ARG A 335 -25.72 -5.20 -9.99
N ILE A 336 -24.51 -5.72 -10.15
CA ILE A 336 -23.35 -5.22 -9.39
C ILE A 336 -22.97 -3.83 -9.91
N GLU A 337 -22.64 -2.93 -8.99
CA GLU A 337 -22.05 -1.64 -9.27
C GLU A 337 -20.82 -1.42 -8.40
N VAL A 338 -19.73 -1.03 -9.05
CA VAL A 338 -18.40 -0.90 -8.46
C VAL A 338 -17.98 0.55 -8.50
N PHE A 339 -17.54 1.07 -7.37
CA PHE A 339 -17.03 2.42 -7.20
C PHE A 339 -15.53 2.36 -6.96
N ALA A 340 -14.80 3.32 -7.51
CA ALA A 340 -13.38 3.49 -7.24
C ALA A 340 -13.03 4.97 -7.13
N SER A 341 -12.17 5.31 -6.18
CA SER A 341 -11.65 6.68 -6.05
C SER A 341 -10.21 6.75 -6.55
N ASN A 342 -9.85 7.85 -7.20
CA ASN A 342 -8.47 8.19 -7.52
C ASN A 342 -8.19 9.67 -7.17
N THR A 343 -7.04 10.18 -7.60
CA THR A 343 -6.64 11.58 -7.37
C THR A 343 -7.58 12.61 -7.98
N ASN A 344 -8.50 12.21 -8.87
CA ASN A 344 -9.45 13.09 -9.56
C ASN A 344 -10.88 13.00 -8.99
N GLY A 345 -11.15 12.12 -8.02
CA GLY A 345 -12.48 11.94 -7.44
C GLY A 345 -12.98 10.50 -7.52
N VAL A 346 -14.30 10.33 -7.49
CA VAL A 346 -14.97 9.03 -7.47
C VAL A 346 -15.55 8.69 -8.85
N PHE A 347 -15.37 7.44 -9.25
CA PHE A 347 -15.82 6.86 -10.50
C PHE A 347 -16.61 5.60 -10.22
N HIS A 348 -17.47 5.21 -11.15
CA HIS A 348 -18.25 3.99 -11.04
C HIS A 348 -18.37 3.24 -12.36
N ARG A 349 -18.65 1.94 -12.26
CA ARG A 349 -18.90 1.03 -13.36
C ARG A 349 -19.94 0.01 -12.91
N TRP A 350 -20.94 -0.25 -13.75
CA TRP A 350 -22.06 -1.12 -13.39
C TRP A 350 -22.30 -2.21 -14.42
N GLN A 351 -22.91 -3.31 -13.99
CA GLN A 351 -23.44 -4.31 -14.91
C GLN A 351 -24.64 -3.72 -15.67
N THR A 352 -24.70 -3.90 -16.99
CA THR A 352 -25.81 -3.40 -17.85
C THR A 352 -27.05 -4.27 -17.80
N ALA A 353 -26.93 -5.51 -17.30
CA ALA A 353 -28.01 -6.42 -16.95
C ALA A 353 -27.55 -7.31 -15.78
N PRO A 354 -28.46 -7.84 -14.94
CA PRO A 354 -28.07 -8.68 -13.82
C PRO A 354 -27.22 -9.87 -14.28
N SER A 355 -26.03 -10.03 -13.71
CA SER A 355 -25.06 -11.06 -14.09
C SER A 355 -24.60 -11.01 -15.57
N GLY A 356 -24.69 -9.83 -16.20
CA GLY A 356 -24.42 -9.61 -17.61
C GLY A 356 -23.15 -8.80 -17.88
N GLY A 357 -23.13 -8.10 -19.03
CA GLY A 357 -22.00 -7.25 -19.42
C GLY A 357 -21.84 -6.01 -18.54
N TRP A 358 -20.75 -5.27 -18.76
CA TRP A 358 -20.40 -4.08 -17.99
C TRP A 358 -20.46 -2.80 -18.83
N ALA A 359 -20.90 -1.71 -18.20
CA ALA A 359 -20.79 -0.36 -18.76
C ALA A 359 -19.33 0.11 -18.79
N GLY A 360 -19.08 1.28 -19.40
CA GLY A 360 -17.79 1.97 -19.24
C GLY A 360 -17.58 2.48 -17.81
N TRP A 361 -16.35 2.92 -17.50
CA TRP A 361 -16.14 3.73 -16.30
C TRP A 361 -16.67 5.14 -16.55
N GLU A 362 -17.47 5.65 -15.61
CA GLU A 362 -17.99 7.02 -15.62
C GLU A 362 -17.64 7.73 -14.31
N GLY A 363 -17.56 9.06 -14.35
CA GLY A 363 -17.36 9.85 -13.13
C GLY A 363 -18.69 10.11 -12.43
N THR A 364 -18.71 10.07 -11.09
CA THR A 364 -19.93 10.31 -10.30
C THR A 364 -20.19 11.81 -10.05
N GLY A 365 -19.86 12.67 -11.02
CA GLY A 365 -20.01 14.13 -10.90
C GLY A 365 -19.10 14.80 -9.87
N GLY A 366 -18.00 14.15 -9.44
CA GLY A 366 -17.06 14.67 -8.45
C GLY A 366 -16.81 13.67 -7.31
N GLY A 367 -16.84 14.18 -6.09
CA GLY A 367 -16.58 13.44 -4.86
C GLY A 367 -15.13 13.60 -4.38
N PRO A 368 -14.84 13.29 -3.11
CA PRO A 368 -13.51 13.47 -2.56
C PRO A 368 -12.50 12.57 -3.28
N ALA A 369 -11.38 13.16 -3.69
CA ALA A 369 -10.25 12.41 -4.25
C ALA A 369 -9.65 11.49 -3.18
N ASP A 370 -9.07 10.38 -3.62
CA ASP A 370 -8.37 9.39 -2.78
C ASP A 370 -9.21 8.85 -1.60
N ALA A 371 -10.53 8.92 -1.71
CA ALA A 371 -11.46 8.62 -0.65
C ALA A 371 -11.66 7.13 -0.40
N ARG A 372 -11.61 6.72 0.87
CA ARG A 372 -12.08 5.40 1.30
C ARG A 372 -13.57 5.31 1.09
N LEU A 373 -14.01 4.20 0.51
CA LEU A 373 -15.37 4.03 0.04
C LEU A 373 -16.09 2.96 0.86
N ALA A 374 -17.32 3.26 1.26
CA ALA A 374 -18.31 2.28 1.67
C ALA A 374 -19.56 2.46 0.81
N VAL A 375 -20.21 1.36 0.46
CA VAL A 375 -21.47 1.38 -0.30
C VAL A 375 -22.46 0.47 0.39
N GLU A 376 -23.69 0.94 0.55
CA GLU A 376 -24.79 0.17 1.12
C GLU A 376 -26.10 0.53 0.44
N ASN A 377 -27.08 -0.36 0.56
CA ASN A 377 -28.45 -0.08 0.12
C ASN A 377 -29.19 0.70 1.20
N ALA A 378 -29.83 1.82 0.88
CA ALA A 378 -30.84 2.39 1.75
C ALA A 378 -32.03 1.42 1.90
N PRO A 379 -32.84 1.50 2.97
CA PRO A 379 -34.00 0.63 3.18
C PRO A 379 -35.04 0.65 2.04
N ASP A 380 -35.02 1.66 1.16
CA ASP A 380 -35.87 1.75 -0.03
C ASP A 380 -35.26 1.07 -1.28
N GLY A 381 -34.07 0.47 -1.16
CA GLY A 381 -33.37 -0.25 -2.21
C GLY A 381 -32.38 0.59 -3.03
N ARG A 382 -32.31 1.91 -2.81
CA ARG A 382 -31.35 2.78 -3.50
C ARG A 382 -29.94 2.54 -2.99
N LEU A 383 -28.93 2.61 -3.86
CA LEU A 383 -27.54 2.62 -3.41
C LEU A 383 -27.16 3.98 -2.83
N GLU A 384 -26.37 3.95 -1.76
CA GLU A 384 -25.75 5.11 -1.14
C GLU A 384 -24.26 4.84 -0.91
N VAL A 385 -23.43 5.80 -1.32
CA VAL A 385 -21.97 5.73 -1.35
C VAL A 385 -21.43 6.78 -0.38
N PHE A 386 -20.53 6.34 0.50
CA PHE A 386 -19.87 7.16 1.50
C PHE A 386 -18.40 7.26 1.14
N ALA A 387 -17.89 8.48 0.97
CA ALA A 387 -16.53 8.75 0.54
C ALA A 387 -15.79 9.59 1.59
N LEU A 388 -14.82 8.96 2.25
CA LEU A 388 -14.02 9.56 3.32
C LEU A 388 -12.57 9.76 2.85
N SER A 389 -12.19 11.00 2.62
CA SER A 389 -10.78 11.40 2.47
C SER A 389 -10.19 11.81 3.82
N ASP A 390 -8.91 12.12 3.82
CA ASP A 390 -8.19 12.57 5.01
C ASP A 390 -8.71 13.95 5.50
N ALA A 391 -9.31 14.75 4.60
CA ALA A 391 -9.79 16.10 4.88
C ALA A 391 -11.32 16.26 4.87
N THR A 392 -12.03 15.46 4.08
CA THR A 392 -13.47 15.61 3.84
C THR A 392 -14.21 14.28 3.90
N PHE A 393 -15.46 14.33 4.35
CA PHE A 393 -16.39 13.21 4.24
C PHE A 393 -17.63 13.70 3.48
N GLU A 394 -17.90 13.09 2.33
CA GLU A 394 -19.10 13.33 1.54
C GLU A 394 -19.86 12.02 1.28
N HIS A 395 -21.13 12.14 0.91
CA HIS A 395 -21.93 11.01 0.46
C HIS A 395 -22.72 11.35 -0.80
N LEU A 396 -23.09 10.31 -1.53
CA LEU A 396 -23.80 10.33 -2.80
C LEU A 396 -24.84 9.22 -2.80
N TYR A 397 -26.05 9.46 -3.26
CA TYR A 397 -27.10 8.44 -3.28
C TYR A 397 -27.85 8.43 -4.62
N GLN A 398 -28.42 7.29 -4.98
CA GLN A 398 -29.31 7.24 -6.13
C GLN A 398 -30.57 8.07 -5.85
N THR A 399 -31.04 8.85 -6.81
CA THR A 399 -32.27 9.68 -6.70
C THR A 399 -33.56 8.87 -6.83
N GLY A 400 -33.44 7.63 -7.31
CA GLY A 400 -34.51 6.62 -7.39
C GLY A 400 -33.88 5.23 -7.47
N VAL A 401 -34.66 4.18 -7.20
CA VAL A 401 -34.16 2.80 -7.26
C VAL A 401 -33.63 2.49 -8.66
N ASN A 402 -32.37 2.05 -8.75
CA ASN A 402 -31.67 1.81 -10.02
C ASN A 402 -31.58 3.06 -10.93
N GLY A 403 -31.67 4.26 -10.35
CA GLY A 403 -31.71 5.54 -11.06
C GLY A 403 -30.36 6.26 -11.11
N GLY A 404 -30.41 7.52 -11.53
CA GLY A 404 -29.24 8.41 -11.52
C GLY A 404 -28.84 8.87 -10.11
N TRP A 405 -27.70 9.55 -10.01
CA TRP A 405 -27.09 9.98 -8.75
C TRP A 405 -27.50 11.39 -8.32
N SER A 406 -27.48 11.65 -7.01
CA SER A 406 -27.57 12.99 -6.43
C SER A 406 -26.32 13.82 -6.76
N ALA A 407 -26.25 15.05 -6.24
CA ALA A 407 -24.94 15.69 -6.07
C ALA A 407 -24.24 15.10 -4.84
N TRP A 408 -22.92 15.28 -4.74
CA TRP A 408 -22.19 15.00 -3.50
C TRP A 408 -22.61 15.99 -2.42
N GLU A 409 -22.92 15.46 -1.25
CA GLU A 409 -23.34 16.24 -0.09
C GLU A 409 -22.34 16.10 1.05
N ASN A 410 -22.08 17.20 1.75
CA ASN A 410 -21.19 17.19 2.90
C ASN A 410 -21.77 16.28 3.99
N PHE A 411 -21.00 15.27 4.36
CA PHE A 411 -21.37 14.31 5.37
C PHE A 411 -20.57 14.47 6.67
N GLY A 412 -19.47 15.21 6.68
CA GLY A 412 -18.66 15.48 7.87
C GLY A 412 -17.20 15.88 7.55
N GLY A 413 -16.37 15.92 8.59
CA GLY A 413 -14.93 16.11 8.45
C GLY A 413 -14.21 14.83 8.01
N GLY A 414 -13.00 14.99 7.47
CA GLY A 414 -12.15 13.87 7.06
C GLY A 414 -11.76 12.91 8.19
N GLY A 415 -11.19 11.79 7.79
CA GLY A 415 -10.94 10.69 8.71
C GLY A 415 -10.19 9.54 8.03
N HIS A 416 -10.29 8.38 8.65
CA HIS A 416 -9.35 7.30 8.45
C HIS A 416 -9.89 6.03 7.85
N ALA A 417 -11.01 5.52 8.31
CA ALA A 417 -11.70 4.42 7.66
C ALA A 417 -13.19 4.68 7.77
N VAL A 418 -13.95 4.15 6.82
CA VAL A 418 -15.41 4.21 6.78
C VAL A 418 -15.96 2.81 6.57
N THR A 419 -17.02 2.48 7.29
CA THR A 419 -17.82 1.28 7.05
C THR A 419 -19.29 1.62 7.29
N ALA A 420 -20.18 0.98 6.55
CA ALA A 420 -21.62 1.19 6.67
C ALA A 420 -22.30 -0.17 6.86
N GLY A 421 -23.46 -0.16 7.49
CA GLY A 421 -24.28 -1.34 7.65
C GLY A 421 -25.70 -0.98 8.04
N HIS A 422 -26.49 -2.02 8.31
CA HIS A 422 -27.90 -1.90 8.61
C HIS A 422 -28.19 -2.26 10.05
N ASN A 423 -29.03 -1.45 10.66
CA ASN A 423 -29.66 -1.82 11.91
C ASN A 423 -30.78 -2.85 11.69
N GLN A 424 -31.32 -3.38 12.79
CA GLN A 424 -32.44 -4.33 12.72
C GLN A 424 -33.69 -3.73 12.05
N ASP A 425 -33.92 -2.43 12.22
CA ASP A 425 -35.04 -1.69 11.63
C ASP A 425 -34.83 -1.28 10.16
N GLY A 426 -33.67 -1.64 9.58
CA GLY A 426 -33.31 -1.36 8.19
C GLY A 426 -32.69 0.02 7.95
N ARG A 427 -32.55 0.88 8.97
CA ARG A 427 -31.89 2.18 8.79
C ARG A 427 -30.38 1.97 8.60
N LEU A 428 -29.78 2.78 7.72
CA LEU A 428 -28.33 2.82 7.58
C LEU A 428 -27.67 3.43 8.82
N GLU A 429 -26.52 2.88 9.17
CA GLU A 429 -25.61 3.43 10.15
C GLU A 429 -24.18 3.32 9.65
N VAL A 430 -23.48 4.45 9.70
CA VAL A 430 -22.15 4.66 9.14
C VAL A 430 -21.20 4.93 10.28
N PHE A 431 -20.06 4.24 10.27
CA PHE A 431 -18.98 4.41 11.22
C PHE A 431 -17.77 4.98 10.51
N ALA A 432 -17.12 5.95 11.16
CA ALA A 432 -15.87 6.51 10.69
C ALA A 432 -14.86 6.62 11.83
N SER A 433 -13.59 6.35 11.53
CA SER A 433 -12.49 6.55 12.47
C SER A 433 -11.69 7.80 12.09
N ASN A 434 -10.99 8.40 13.05
CA ASN A 434 -9.97 9.42 12.82
C ASN A 434 -8.97 9.42 13.99
N ALA A 435 -8.14 10.46 14.09
CA ALA A 435 -7.14 10.57 15.15
C ALA A 435 -7.73 10.63 16.57
N ASN A 436 -9.02 10.97 16.72
CA ASN A 436 -9.71 11.10 18.00
C ASN A 436 -10.50 9.86 18.42
N GLY A 437 -10.57 8.82 17.57
CA GLY A 437 -11.32 7.59 17.83
C GLY A 437 -12.35 7.30 16.75
N ILE A 438 -13.45 6.68 17.14
CA ILE A 438 -14.49 6.16 16.27
C ILE A 438 -15.79 6.90 16.54
N PHE A 439 -16.48 7.23 15.46
CA PHE A 439 -17.71 8.00 15.44
C PHE A 439 -18.73 7.26 14.58
N HIS A 440 -20.00 7.49 14.86
CA HIS A 440 -21.08 6.95 14.05
C HIS A 440 -22.16 7.98 13.80
N ARG A 441 -22.91 7.76 12.72
CA ARG A 441 -24.06 8.54 12.29
C ARG A 441 -25.08 7.59 11.68
N TRP A 442 -26.36 7.81 11.93
CA TRP A 442 -27.43 6.93 11.44
C TRP A 442 -28.59 7.68 10.83
N GLN A 443 -29.30 7.02 9.93
CA GLN A 443 -30.51 7.55 9.34
C GLN A 443 -31.60 7.72 10.41
N THR A 444 -32.21 8.90 10.43
CA THR A 444 -33.41 9.21 11.24
C THR A 444 -34.67 9.26 10.38
N SER A 445 -34.50 9.37 9.06
CA SER A 445 -35.52 9.17 8.03
C SER A 445 -34.83 8.77 6.71
N PRO A 446 -35.58 8.43 5.64
CA PRO A 446 -34.98 8.12 4.33
C PRO A 446 -34.15 9.25 3.70
N THR A 447 -34.23 10.48 4.23
CA THR A 447 -33.52 11.66 3.71
C THR A 447 -32.85 12.47 4.81
N ALA A 448 -32.75 11.96 6.04
CA ALA A 448 -32.20 12.69 7.16
C ALA A 448 -31.34 11.79 8.05
N TRP A 449 -30.33 12.39 8.67
CA TRP A 449 -29.33 11.72 9.48
C TRP A 449 -29.24 12.35 10.86
N SER A 450 -28.82 11.56 11.86
CA SER A 450 -28.44 12.07 13.19
C SER A 450 -27.25 13.01 13.10
N GLU A 451 -26.82 13.62 14.21
CA GLU A 451 -25.46 14.19 14.29
C GLU A 451 -24.42 13.07 14.41
N TRP A 452 -23.16 13.37 14.08
CA TRP A 452 -22.04 12.49 14.40
C TRP A 452 -21.86 12.38 15.91
N THR A 453 -21.87 11.15 16.42
CA THR A 453 -21.67 10.85 17.84
C THR A 453 -20.41 10.01 18.00
N GLY A 454 -19.58 10.31 19.01
CA GLY A 454 -18.42 9.50 19.32
C GLY A 454 -18.81 8.21 20.04
N THR A 455 -18.28 7.07 19.62
CA THR A 455 -18.43 5.79 20.34
C THR A 455 -17.19 5.44 21.17
N GLY A 456 -16.11 6.23 21.07
CA GLY A 456 -14.83 5.97 21.72
C GLY A 456 -13.90 5.16 20.83
N GLY A 457 -13.32 4.07 21.35
CA GLY A 457 -12.49 3.17 20.58
C GLY A 457 -11.05 3.63 20.39
N ILE A 458 -10.38 3.08 19.39
CA ILE A 458 -8.97 3.38 19.08
C ILE A 458 -8.85 4.35 17.90
N SER A 459 -7.88 5.25 17.99
CA SER A 459 -7.58 6.23 16.94
C SER A 459 -7.05 5.56 15.67
N ASN A 460 -7.36 6.15 14.52
CA ASN A 460 -6.81 5.78 13.22
C ASN A 460 -6.91 4.26 12.96
N ALA A 461 -8.10 3.71 13.21
CA ALA A 461 -8.36 2.29 13.04
C ALA A 461 -9.00 2.00 11.68
N GLU A 462 -8.66 0.85 11.10
CA GLU A 462 -9.51 0.18 10.12
C GLU A 462 -10.77 -0.31 10.79
N LEU A 463 -11.88 -0.23 10.05
CA LEU A 463 -13.20 -0.55 10.57
C LEU A 463 -13.89 -1.60 9.71
N THR A 464 -14.63 -2.48 10.37
CA THR A 464 -15.66 -3.29 9.75
C THR A 464 -16.83 -3.42 10.71
N THR A 465 -18.03 -3.60 10.16
CA THR A 465 -19.25 -3.81 10.94
C THR A 465 -19.95 -5.07 10.48
N SER A 466 -20.59 -5.76 11.40
CA SER A 466 -21.46 -6.89 11.11
C SER A 466 -22.62 -6.91 12.11
N ARG A 467 -23.67 -7.65 11.76
CA ARG A 467 -24.85 -7.80 12.61
C ARG A 467 -24.91 -9.21 13.15
N SER A 468 -25.06 -9.32 14.47
CA SER A 468 -25.33 -10.59 15.14
C SER A 468 -26.73 -11.11 14.78
N VAL A 469 -26.98 -12.41 14.97
CA VAL A 469 -28.27 -13.05 14.67
C VAL A 469 -29.47 -12.45 15.41
N ASP A 470 -29.22 -11.80 16.55
CA ASP A 470 -30.22 -11.10 17.36
C ASP A 470 -30.53 -9.67 16.85
N GLY A 471 -29.88 -9.23 15.77
CA GLY A 471 -30.11 -7.93 15.14
C GLY A 471 -29.22 -6.80 15.67
N ARG A 472 -28.33 -7.06 16.63
CA ARG A 472 -27.41 -6.05 17.16
C ARG A 472 -26.25 -5.80 16.20
N VAL A 473 -25.96 -4.53 15.94
CA VAL A 473 -24.78 -4.12 15.19
C VAL A 473 -23.55 -4.20 16.08
N GLU A 474 -22.45 -4.72 15.54
CA GLU A 474 -21.15 -4.82 16.19
C GLU A 474 -20.06 -4.26 15.28
N VAL A 475 -19.22 -3.42 15.86
CA VAL A 475 -18.16 -2.68 15.16
C VAL A 475 -16.83 -3.19 15.65
N PHE A 476 -15.96 -3.54 14.72
CA PHE A 476 -14.62 -4.02 14.97
C PHE A 476 -13.63 -2.99 14.44
N ALA A 477 -12.61 -2.73 15.25
CA ALA A 477 -11.58 -1.74 14.96
C ALA A 477 -10.20 -2.37 15.13
N ILE A 478 -9.32 -2.16 14.16
CA ILE A 478 -7.91 -2.57 14.27
C ILE A 478 -7.00 -1.43 13.83
N ASN A 479 -5.91 -1.22 14.57
CA ASN A 479 -4.78 -0.39 14.11
C ASN A 479 -3.48 -1.17 14.31
N ALA A 480 -2.34 -0.53 14.05
CA ALA A 480 -1.04 -1.19 14.16
C ALA A 480 -0.75 -1.81 15.54
N GLY A 481 -1.35 -1.31 16.62
CA GLY A 481 -1.06 -1.73 18.00
C GLY A 481 -2.14 -2.59 18.67
N ALA A 482 -3.41 -2.46 18.29
CA ALA A 482 -4.50 -3.15 18.96
C ALA A 482 -5.68 -3.45 18.02
N ALA A 483 -6.44 -4.48 18.38
CA ALA A 483 -7.80 -4.71 17.90
C ALA A 483 -8.78 -4.53 19.07
N LYS A 484 -9.90 -3.84 18.83
CA LYS A 484 -11.00 -3.66 19.78
C LYS A 484 -12.34 -3.85 19.08
N HIS A 485 -13.38 -4.09 19.87
CA HIS A 485 -14.75 -4.15 19.37
C HIS A 485 -15.75 -3.52 20.35
N ALA A 486 -16.90 -3.11 19.84
CA ALA A 486 -18.05 -2.64 20.60
C ALA A 486 -19.33 -3.06 19.90
N TRP A 487 -20.39 -3.32 20.66
CA TRP A 487 -21.67 -3.81 20.12
C TRP A 487 -22.83 -3.03 20.71
N GLN A 488 -23.95 -2.97 19.99
CA GLN A 488 -25.18 -2.44 20.56
C GLN A 488 -25.63 -3.32 21.75
N THR A 489 -26.02 -2.74 22.88
CA THR A 489 -26.47 -3.50 24.08
C THR A 489 -27.86 -4.14 23.90
N GLY A 490 -28.53 -3.81 22.80
CA GLY A 490 -29.80 -4.34 22.31
C GLY A 490 -30.00 -3.78 20.89
N PRO A 491 -30.88 -4.37 20.05
CA PRO A 491 -31.08 -3.83 18.71
C PRO A 491 -31.50 -2.37 18.76
N ASN A 492 -30.85 -1.51 17.98
CA ASN A 492 -31.08 -0.06 17.96
C ASN A 492 -30.77 0.66 19.28
N ALA A 493 -30.08 0.02 20.22
CA ALA A 493 -29.69 0.62 21.49
C ALA A 493 -28.31 1.29 21.41
N ALA A 494 -27.88 1.87 22.53
CA ALA A 494 -26.53 2.40 22.69
C ALA A 494 -25.47 1.29 22.57
N TYR A 495 -24.23 1.69 22.28
CA TYR A 495 -23.08 0.79 22.23
C TYR A 495 -22.55 0.48 23.62
N SER A 496 -22.02 -0.73 23.78
CA SER A 496 -21.19 -1.13 24.90
C SER A 496 -19.92 -0.26 24.97
N PRO A 497 -19.22 -0.22 26.12
CA PRO A 497 -17.83 0.17 26.14
C PRO A 497 -17.01 -0.68 25.15
N TRP A 498 -15.94 -0.09 24.61
CA TRP A 498 -15.00 -0.82 23.76
C TRP A 498 -14.18 -1.81 24.58
N GLU A 499 -14.15 -3.06 24.14
CA GLU A 499 -13.38 -4.13 24.76
C GLU A 499 -12.14 -4.48 23.94
N ASP A 500 -11.10 -4.97 24.63
CA ASP A 500 -9.91 -5.50 23.98
C ASP A 500 -10.28 -6.75 23.19
N PHE A 501 -9.98 -6.73 21.90
CA PHE A 501 -10.33 -7.80 20.99
C PHE A 501 -9.11 -8.54 20.46
N GLY A 502 -7.89 -8.02 20.60
CA GLY A 502 -6.66 -8.69 20.19
C GLY A 502 -5.50 -7.74 19.97
N GLY A 503 -4.41 -8.27 19.41
CA GLY A 503 -3.27 -7.46 18.96
C GLY A 503 -3.59 -6.61 17.72
N GLY A 504 -2.67 -5.72 17.38
CA GLY A 504 -2.78 -4.88 16.18
C GLY A 504 -2.58 -5.63 14.86
N GLY A 505 -2.83 -4.92 13.77
CA GLY A 505 -2.78 -5.44 12.42
C GLY A 505 -2.88 -4.33 11.37
N THR A 506 -3.12 -4.73 10.12
CA THR A 506 -3.14 -3.85 8.95
C THR A 506 -4.53 -3.65 8.35
N ALA A 507 -5.45 -4.62 8.52
CA ALA A 507 -6.83 -4.51 8.09
C ALA A 507 -7.74 -5.49 8.85
N VAL A 508 -9.05 -5.25 8.81
CA VAL A 508 -10.07 -6.13 9.38
C VAL A 508 -11.26 -6.25 8.41
N SER A 509 -11.82 -7.45 8.32
CA SER A 509 -13.06 -7.72 7.59
C SER A 509 -13.94 -8.66 8.41
N ALA A 510 -15.25 -8.44 8.37
CA ALA A 510 -16.24 -9.32 8.96
C ALA A 510 -17.05 -10.04 7.87
N GLY A 511 -17.46 -11.26 8.17
CA GLY A 511 -18.45 -12.01 7.40
C GLY A 511 -19.40 -12.75 8.33
N ASN A 512 -20.56 -13.16 7.82
CA ASN A 512 -21.50 -13.98 8.58
C ASN A 512 -21.62 -15.35 7.93
N ASN A 513 -21.43 -16.38 8.74
CA ASN A 513 -21.75 -17.75 8.36
C ASN A 513 -23.22 -17.94 8.02
N ALA A 514 -23.57 -19.13 7.50
CA ALA A 514 -24.96 -19.47 7.20
C ALA A 514 -25.84 -19.55 8.45
N ASP A 515 -25.26 -19.87 9.62
CA ASP A 515 -25.92 -19.80 10.92
C ASP A 515 -26.00 -18.37 11.49
N GLY A 516 -25.46 -17.38 10.77
CA GLY A 516 -25.43 -15.96 11.12
C GLY A 516 -24.36 -15.56 12.13
N ARG A 517 -23.54 -16.51 12.59
CA ARG A 517 -22.39 -16.29 13.46
C ARG A 517 -21.35 -15.40 12.76
N ILE A 518 -20.83 -14.41 13.49
CA ILE A 518 -19.83 -13.48 12.96
C ILE A 518 -18.46 -14.17 12.89
N GLU A 519 -17.79 -13.97 11.77
CA GLU A 519 -16.45 -14.42 11.43
C GLU A 519 -15.59 -13.17 11.16
N ILE A 520 -14.47 -13.02 11.86
CA ILE A 520 -13.56 -11.88 11.73
C ILE A 520 -12.23 -12.34 11.16
N PHE A 521 -11.78 -11.62 10.13
CA PHE A 521 -10.49 -11.80 9.49
C PHE A 521 -9.65 -10.55 9.72
N GLY A 522 -8.52 -10.69 10.41
CA GLY A 522 -7.58 -9.62 10.66
C GLY A 522 -6.27 -9.88 9.91
N THR A 523 -5.69 -8.87 9.27
CA THR A 523 -4.41 -9.03 8.59
C THR A 523 -3.26 -8.40 9.36
N SER A 524 -2.05 -8.89 9.10
CA SER A 524 -0.80 -8.30 9.56
C SER A 524 0.32 -8.59 8.57
N HIS A 525 1.49 -8.02 8.84
CA HIS A 525 2.74 -8.36 8.14
C HIS A 525 3.13 -9.85 8.25
N ALA A 526 2.52 -10.61 9.18
CA ALA A 526 2.78 -12.04 9.34
C ALA A 526 1.76 -12.95 8.64
N GLY A 527 0.59 -12.43 8.28
CA GLY A 527 -0.47 -13.25 7.70
C GLY A 527 -1.90 -12.78 8.02
N VAL A 528 -2.85 -13.68 7.76
CA VAL A 528 -4.29 -13.52 8.02
C VAL A 528 -4.70 -14.33 9.24
N TYR A 529 -5.07 -13.62 10.30
CA TYR A 529 -5.68 -14.16 11.50
C TYR A 529 -7.19 -14.27 11.35
N HIS A 530 -7.76 -15.17 12.13
CA HIS A 530 -9.16 -15.52 12.13
C HIS A 530 -9.66 -15.70 13.57
N ARG A 531 -10.85 -15.17 13.83
CA ARG A 531 -11.56 -15.29 15.10
C ARG A 531 -13.05 -15.32 14.82
N TRP A 532 -13.80 -16.06 15.62
CA TRP A 532 -15.22 -16.24 15.36
C TRP A 532 -16.06 -16.23 16.62
N GLN A 533 -17.29 -15.78 16.47
CA GLN A 533 -18.25 -15.69 17.58
C GLN A 533 -18.60 -17.11 18.04
N THR A 534 -18.56 -17.39 19.35
CA THR A 534 -18.93 -18.70 19.94
C THR A 534 -20.21 -18.62 20.79
N GLY A 535 -20.71 -17.41 20.99
CA GLY A 535 -21.94 -17.06 21.69
C GLY A 535 -22.20 -15.56 21.51
N PHE A 536 -23.32 -15.04 22.00
CA PHE A 536 -23.74 -13.64 21.72
C PHE A 536 -22.72 -12.55 22.08
N THR A 537 -21.84 -12.83 23.03
CA THR A 537 -20.75 -11.93 23.47
C THR A 537 -19.44 -12.67 23.68
N THR A 538 -19.34 -13.93 23.24
CA THR A 538 -18.14 -14.76 23.44
C THR A 538 -17.53 -15.12 22.10
N TRP A 539 -16.21 -15.28 22.09
CA TRP A 539 -15.42 -15.46 20.88
C TRP A 539 -14.41 -16.57 21.06
N SER A 540 -14.01 -17.21 19.96
CA SER A 540 -12.84 -18.08 19.92
C SER A 540 -11.57 -17.29 20.24
N GLU A 541 -10.46 -17.98 20.48
CA GLU A 541 -9.15 -17.33 20.42
C GLU A 541 -8.82 -16.94 18.97
N TRP A 542 -7.90 -15.98 18.82
CA TRP A 542 -7.30 -15.71 17.52
C TRP A 542 -6.43 -16.87 17.08
N GLY A 543 -6.64 -17.31 15.84
CA GLY A 543 -5.80 -18.31 15.20
C GLY A 543 -5.45 -17.90 13.77
N TRP A 544 -4.60 -18.69 13.13
CA TRP A 544 -4.39 -18.57 11.70
C TRP A 544 -5.59 -19.13 10.92
N LEU A 545 -5.95 -18.53 9.79
CA LEU A 545 -6.97 -19.09 8.89
C LEU A 545 -6.42 -20.31 8.13
N ASN A 546 -6.28 -21.44 8.81
CA ASN A 546 -5.63 -22.66 8.31
C ASN A 546 -4.25 -22.40 7.66
N GLY A 547 -3.31 -21.99 8.51
CA GLY A 547 -1.99 -21.46 8.10
C GLY A 547 -2.01 -19.95 7.92
N SER A 548 -0.83 -19.33 7.86
CA SER A 548 -0.71 -17.87 7.90
C SER A 548 -1.30 -17.16 6.67
N GLY A 549 -1.42 -17.85 5.54
CA GLY A 549 -1.76 -17.20 4.28
C GLY A 549 -0.71 -16.18 3.86
N PRO A 550 -1.06 -15.21 2.99
CA PRO A 550 -0.12 -14.18 2.57
C PRO A 550 0.14 -13.17 3.68
N ALA A 551 1.39 -12.71 3.78
CA ALA A 551 1.72 -11.51 4.52
C ALA A 551 1.08 -10.28 3.86
N VAL A 552 0.51 -9.40 4.66
CA VAL A 552 -0.23 -8.22 4.19
C VAL A 552 0.36 -6.97 4.82
N ASN A 553 1.05 -6.19 3.98
CA ASN A 553 1.64 -4.90 4.35
C ASN A 553 0.60 -3.82 4.57
#